data_AF-A0AA35EHY8-F1
#
_entry.id   AF-A0AA35EHY8-F1
#
_cell.length_a   1.000
_cell.length_b   1.000
_cell.length_c   1.000
_cell.angle_alpha   90.00
_cell.angle_beta   90.00
_cell.angle_gamma   90.00
#
_symmetry.space_group_name_H-M   'P 1'
#
loop_
_entity.id
_entity.type
_entity.pdbx_description
1 polymer ?
#
loop_
_entity_poly.entity_id
_entity_poly.type
_entity_poly.pdbx_seq_one_letter_code
_entity_poly.pdbx_strand_id
1 'polypeptide(L)'
;MKMRTAGEIFSTLRSLGIEEYRAVIASNAAYLSGRQAKVFVDTTWQLFGELSYVQQIELFKRSYLEKKNYAKPFYEKTAAKKTNAPSWDQLDQKIKDVVVDIFYQGIRHPASLIEAAIAGRTALINFIREDSSLMRYEPTRHRIRYLQ
;
A
#
# COMPACT_ATOMS: atom_id res chain seq x y z
N MET A 1 5.81 -4.59 1.69
CA MET A 1 7.26 -4.79 1.48
C MET A 1 7.69 -5.87 2.43
N LYS A 2 8.26 -6.97 1.91
CA LYS A 2 8.56 -8.17 2.72
C LYS A 2 9.97 -8.17 3.33
N MET A 3 10.81 -7.19 3.01
CA MET A 3 12.24 -7.23 3.33
C MET A 3 12.72 -5.87 3.84
N ARG A 4 12.22 -5.44 5.00
CA ARG A 4 12.82 -4.30 5.70
C ARG A 4 13.98 -4.78 6.54
N THR A 5 15.09 -4.06 6.48
CA THR A 5 16.27 -4.32 7.30
C THR A 5 16.05 -3.88 8.75
N ALA A 6 16.84 -4.41 9.68
CA ALA A 6 16.78 -3.98 11.08
C ALA A 6 17.05 -2.47 11.23
N GLY A 7 17.99 -1.91 10.43
CA GLY A 7 18.32 -0.49 10.43
C GLY A 7 17.19 0.40 9.89
N GLU A 8 16.49 -0.04 8.84
CA GLU A 8 15.32 0.66 8.30
C GLU A 8 14.18 0.69 9.32
N ILE A 9 13.90 -0.43 9.99
CA ILE A 9 12.87 -0.50 11.03
C ILE A 9 13.25 0.45 12.18
N PHE A 10 14.50 0.36 12.68
CA PHE A 10 14.97 1.15 13.81
C PHE A 10 14.85 2.65 13.52
N SER A 11 15.47 3.11 12.43
CA SER A 11 15.51 4.52 12.04
C SER A 11 14.11 5.09 11.78
N THR A 12 13.23 4.30 11.14
CA THR A 12 11.84 4.68 10.93
C THR A 12 11.15 4.94 12.26
N LEU A 13 11.21 4.00 13.21
CA LEU A 13 10.50 4.14 14.48
C LEU A 13 11.07 5.28 15.33
N ARG A 14 12.41 5.43 15.40
CA ARG A 14 13.05 6.53 16.12
C ARG A 14 12.67 7.91 15.56
N SER A 15 12.61 8.04 14.23
CA SER A 15 12.18 9.31 13.60
C SER A 15 10.71 9.68 13.88
N LEU A 16 9.92 8.76 14.44
CA LEU A 16 8.53 8.98 14.88
C LEU A 16 8.41 9.15 16.40
N GLY A 17 9.53 9.34 17.09
CA GLY A 17 9.57 9.52 18.53
C GLY A 17 9.28 8.25 19.34
N ILE A 18 9.27 7.07 18.71
CA ILE A 18 9.10 5.79 19.41
C ILE A 18 10.37 5.49 20.18
N GLU A 19 10.23 5.12 21.44
CA GLU A 19 11.32 4.88 22.39
C GLU A 19 12.34 3.87 21.86
N GLU A 20 13.61 4.11 22.18
CA GLU A 20 14.71 3.33 21.63
C GLU A 20 14.59 1.83 21.89
N TYR A 21 14.25 1.44 23.12
CA TYR A 21 14.08 0.04 23.47
C TYR A 21 13.00 -0.65 22.63
N ARG A 22 11.90 0.05 22.31
CA ARG A 22 10.82 -0.47 21.44
C ARG A 22 11.29 -0.59 20.00
N ALA A 23 12.05 0.40 19.52
CA ALA A 23 12.64 0.35 18.19
C ALA A 23 13.63 -0.82 18.05
N VAL A 24 14.46 -1.09 19.06
CA VAL A 24 15.35 -2.27 19.11
C VAL A 24 14.54 -3.57 19.05
N ILE A 25 13.48 -3.68 19.87
CA ILE A 25 12.60 -4.86 19.86
C ILE A 25 12.06 -5.09 18.45
N ALA A 26 11.42 -4.07 17.85
CA ALA A 26 10.81 -4.19 16.52
C ALA A 26 11.83 -4.47 15.41
N SER A 27 13.05 -3.97 15.51
CA SER A 27 14.11 -4.25 14.54
C SER A 27 14.50 -5.73 14.45
N ASN A 28 14.27 -6.51 15.51
CA ASN A 28 14.46 -7.96 15.49
C ASN A 28 13.40 -8.69 14.63
N ALA A 29 12.34 -7.99 14.18
CA ALA A 29 11.40 -8.51 13.20
C ALA A 29 11.94 -8.48 11.76
N ALA A 30 13.14 -7.94 11.54
CA ALA A 30 13.74 -7.83 10.21
C ALA A 30 13.71 -9.17 9.47
N TYR A 31 13.26 -9.12 8.22
CA TYR A 31 13.11 -10.28 7.32
C TYR A 31 12.19 -11.41 7.79
N LEU A 32 11.56 -11.32 8.97
CA LEU A 32 10.65 -12.35 9.43
C LEU A 32 9.37 -12.39 8.58
N SER A 33 8.91 -13.59 8.27
CA SER A 33 7.64 -13.80 7.57
C SER A 33 6.98 -15.11 7.97
N GLY A 34 5.70 -15.28 7.63
CA GLY A 34 4.94 -16.49 7.91
C GLY A 34 4.92 -16.84 9.40
N ARG A 35 5.24 -18.10 9.73
CA ARG A 35 5.22 -18.62 11.10
C ARG A 35 6.19 -17.86 12.03
N GLN A 36 7.36 -17.47 11.54
CA GLN A 36 8.35 -16.75 12.36
C GLN A 36 7.86 -15.37 12.77
N ALA A 37 7.26 -14.63 11.82
CA ALA A 37 6.65 -13.33 12.12
C ALA A 37 5.49 -13.46 13.11
N LYS A 38 4.65 -14.50 12.96
CA LYS A 38 3.57 -14.78 13.92
C LYS A 38 4.12 -14.99 15.33
N VAL A 39 5.10 -15.89 15.49
CA VAL A 39 5.70 -16.16 16.80
C VAL A 39 6.31 -14.90 17.40
N PHE A 40 7.02 -14.10 16.60
CA PHE A 40 7.59 -12.84 17.04
C PHE A 40 6.51 -11.88 17.58
N VAL A 41 5.42 -11.67 16.83
CA VAL A 41 4.33 -10.78 17.28
C VAL A 41 3.69 -11.32 18.56
N ASP A 42 3.38 -12.62 18.60
CA ASP A 42 2.71 -13.24 19.75
C ASP A 42 3.55 -13.11 21.05
N THR A 43 4.89 -13.12 20.96
CA THR A 43 5.77 -13.06 22.13
C THR A 43 6.28 -11.66 22.50
N THR A 44 6.33 -10.73 21.55
CA THR A 44 6.96 -9.40 21.77
C THR A 44 5.97 -8.25 21.90
N TRP A 45 4.70 -8.43 21.52
CA TRP A 45 3.75 -7.31 21.46
C TRP A 45 3.56 -6.60 22.80
N GLN A 46 3.56 -7.33 23.93
CA GLN A 46 3.40 -6.75 25.27
C GLN A 46 4.57 -5.85 25.66
N LEU A 47 5.79 -6.21 25.22
CA LEU A 47 7.00 -5.44 25.46
C LEU A 47 7.08 -4.23 24.53
N PHE A 48 6.58 -4.36 23.31
CA PHE A 48 6.53 -3.27 22.35
C PHE A 48 5.42 -2.24 22.65
N GLY A 49 4.25 -2.68 23.13
CA GLY A 49 3.12 -1.82 23.44
C GLY A 49 2.45 -1.17 22.21
N GLU A 50 1.41 -0.38 22.44
CA GLU A 50 0.66 0.26 21.36
C GLU A 50 1.34 1.52 20.81
N LEU A 51 1.16 1.77 19.52
CA LEU A 51 1.53 3.03 18.91
C LEU A 51 0.42 4.05 19.11
N SER A 52 0.79 5.30 19.38
CA SER A 52 -0.19 6.39 19.36
C SER A 52 -0.84 6.52 17.98
N TYR A 53 -2.06 7.06 17.93
CA TYR A 53 -2.78 7.27 16.67
C TYR A 53 -1.96 8.11 15.66
N VAL A 54 -1.25 9.13 16.12
CA VAL A 54 -0.38 9.97 15.28
C VAL A 54 0.78 9.15 14.69
N GLN A 55 1.42 8.29 15.49
CA GLN A 55 2.49 7.41 15.00
C GLN A 55 1.97 6.40 13.97
N GLN A 56 0.77 5.84 14.18
CA GLN A 56 0.13 4.94 13.22
C GLN A 56 -0.15 5.64 11.89
N ILE A 57 -0.70 6.86 11.91
CA ILE A 57 -0.94 7.67 10.70
C ILE A 57 0.37 7.92 9.96
N GLU A 58 1.44 8.29 10.67
CA GLU A 58 2.69 8.65 10.02
C GLU A 58 3.40 7.44 9.40
N LEU A 59 3.37 6.29 10.08
CA LEU A 59 3.81 5.01 9.49
C LEU A 59 2.98 4.66 8.25
N PHE A 60 1.67 4.84 8.31
CA PHE A 60 0.79 4.59 7.17
C PHE A 60 1.14 5.50 5.99
N LYS A 61 1.29 6.81 6.20
CA LYS A 61 1.67 7.77 5.15
C LYS A 61 2.98 7.38 4.47
N ARG A 62 4.00 7.00 5.24
CA ARG A 62 5.28 6.53 4.69
C ARG A 62 5.09 5.27 3.84
N SER A 63 4.41 4.27 4.38
CA SER A 63 4.13 3.03 3.65
C SER A 63 3.27 3.27 2.39
N TYR A 64 2.36 4.23 2.42
CA TYR A 64 1.51 4.59 1.31
C TYR A 64 2.31 5.32 0.22
N LEU A 65 3.21 6.23 0.60
CA LEU A 65 4.11 6.92 -0.33
C LEU A 65 5.03 5.93 -1.05
N GLU A 66 5.63 4.99 -0.32
CA GLU A 66 6.42 3.89 -0.90
C GLU A 66 5.59 3.11 -1.94
N LYS A 67 4.32 2.84 -1.64
CA LYS A 67 3.42 2.12 -2.54
C LYS A 67 2.96 2.93 -3.75
N LYS A 68 2.72 4.23 -3.58
CA LYS A 68 2.48 5.16 -4.68
C LYS A 68 3.66 5.19 -5.64
N ASN A 69 4.88 5.31 -5.11
CA ASN A 69 6.11 5.30 -5.90
C ASN A 69 6.34 3.95 -6.60
N TYR A 70 5.91 2.84 -5.99
CA TYR A 70 5.93 1.53 -6.62
C TYR A 70 4.90 1.39 -7.76
N ALA A 71 3.71 1.98 -7.63
CA ALA A 71 2.66 1.91 -8.65
C ALA A 71 2.93 2.79 -9.88
N LYS A 72 3.50 3.99 -9.67
CA LYS A 72 3.71 5.01 -10.72
C LYS A 72 4.46 4.47 -11.96
N PRO A 73 5.59 3.75 -11.85
CA PRO A 73 6.31 3.22 -13.03
C PRO A 73 5.48 2.24 -13.87
N PHE A 74 4.60 1.45 -13.24
CA PHE A 74 3.70 0.56 -13.99
C PHE A 74 2.72 1.38 -14.82
N TYR A 75 2.17 2.45 -14.22
CA TYR A 75 1.28 3.36 -14.92
C TYR A 75 1.97 3.97 -16.13
N GLU A 76 3.12 4.62 -15.92
CA GLU A 76 3.87 5.31 -16.98
C GLU A 76 4.24 4.38 -18.12
N LYS A 77 4.69 3.15 -17.81
CA LYS A 77 5.01 2.13 -18.82
C LYS A 77 3.80 1.72 -19.67
N THR A 78 2.62 1.67 -19.08
CA THR A 78 1.38 1.27 -19.78
C THR A 78 0.79 2.46 -20.55
N ALA A 79 0.80 3.65 -19.95
CA ALA A 79 0.34 4.88 -20.57
C ALA A 79 1.16 5.26 -21.81
N ALA A 80 2.48 5.02 -21.80
CA ALA A 80 3.35 5.26 -22.96
C ALA A 80 2.96 4.48 -24.22
N LYS A 81 2.18 3.40 -24.08
CA LYS A 81 1.69 2.58 -25.20
C LYS A 81 0.32 3.01 -25.73
N LYS A 82 -0.32 4.00 -25.11
CA LYS A 82 -1.66 4.46 -25.46
C LYS A 82 -1.62 5.90 -25.93
N THR A 83 -2.23 6.15 -27.09
CA THR A 83 -2.44 7.50 -27.61
C THR A 83 -3.35 8.26 -26.65
N ASN A 84 -2.97 9.51 -26.30
CA ASN A 84 -3.73 10.41 -25.43
C ASN A 84 -3.95 9.93 -23.98
N ALA A 85 -3.13 9.00 -23.46
CA ALA A 85 -3.18 8.70 -22.04
C ALA A 85 -2.69 9.91 -21.21
N PRO A 86 -3.43 10.32 -20.15
CA PRO A 86 -2.99 11.43 -19.31
C PRO A 86 -1.70 11.06 -18.57
N SER A 87 -0.86 12.05 -18.27
CA SER A 87 0.29 11.82 -17.40
C SER A 87 -0.16 11.37 -16.01
N TRP A 88 0.72 10.73 -15.24
CA TRP A 88 0.39 10.31 -13.88
C TRP A 88 -0.13 11.47 -13.03
N ASP A 89 0.43 12.68 -13.19
CA ASP A 89 0.02 13.83 -12.39
C ASP A 89 -1.33 14.41 -12.84
N GLN A 90 -1.64 14.30 -14.15
CA GLN A 90 -2.91 14.74 -14.74
C GLN A 90 -4.06 13.74 -14.56
N LEU A 91 -3.77 12.49 -14.16
CA LEU A 91 -4.81 11.50 -13.92
C LEU A 91 -5.72 11.96 -12.77
N ASP A 92 -7.01 11.67 -12.92
CA ASP A 92 -8.04 11.96 -11.92
C ASP A 92 -7.62 11.48 -10.52
N GLN A 93 -7.79 12.34 -9.51
CA GLN A 93 -7.29 12.05 -8.17
C GLN A 93 -7.94 10.79 -7.57
N LYS A 94 -9.25 10.60 -7.76
CA LYS A 94 -9.95 9.41 -7.24
C LYS A 94 -9.44 8.14 -7.91
N ILE A 95 -9.17 8.19 -9.22
CA ILE A 95 -8.55 7.09 -9.96
C ILE A 95 -7.15 6.79 -9.40
N LYS A 96 -6.30 7.81 -9.20
CA LYS A 96 -4.95 7.63 -8.64
C LYS A 96 -4.99 6.93 -7.29
N ASP A 97 -5.86 7.39 -6.39
CA ASP A 97 -5.98 6.82 -5.05
C ASP A 97 -6.41 5.35 -5.10
N VAL A 98 -7.39 5.00 -5.94
CA VAL A 98 -7.86 3.62 -6.08
C VAL A 98 -6.80 2.71 -6.71
N VAL A 99 -6.07 3.20 -7.73
CA VAL A 99 -4.95 2.46 -8.31
C VAL A 99 -3.91 2.16 -7.23
N VAL A 100 -3.49 3.17 -6.45
CA VAL A 100 -2.50 2.97 -5.39
C VAL A 100 -3.02 2.02 -4.30
N ASP A 101 -4.29 2.12 -3.90
CA ASP A 101 -4.90 1.18 -2.93
C ASP A 101 -4.90 -0.27 -3.43
N ILE A 102 -5.22 -0.49 -4.71
CA ILE A 102 -5.17 -1.84 -5.29
C ILE A 102 -3.72 -2.37 -5.33
N PHE A 103 -2.73 -1.53 -5.65
CA PHE A 103 -1.30 -1.90 -5.53
C PHE A 103 -0.86 -2.14 -4.07
N TYR A 104 -1.50 -1.47 -3.11
CA TYR A 104 -1.29 -1.66 -1.68
C TYR A 104 -1.81 -3.02 -1.22
N GLN A 105 -3.05 -3.37 -1.62
CA GLN A 105 -3.65 -4.68 -1.37
C GLN A 105 -2.88 -5.82 -2.05
N GLY A 106 -2.34 -5.54 -3.24
CA GLY A 106 -1.64 -6.50 -4.09
C GLY A 106 -2.48 -6.87 -5.31
N ILE A 107 -1.86 -6.82 -6.48
CA ILE A 107 -2.51 -7.06 -7.78
C ILE A 107 -1.68 -8.06 -8.60
N ARG A 108 -2.36 -9.01 -9.26
CA ARG A 108 -1.72 -10.00 -10.14
C ARG A 108 -1.45 -9.45 -11.53
N HIS A 109 -2.39 -8.68 -12.08
CA HIS A 109 -2.35 -8.16 -13.45
C HIS A 109 -2.36 -6.62 -13.45
N PRO A 110 -1.23 -5.96 -13.14
CA PRO A 110 -1.17 -4.50 -13.02
C PRO A 110 -1.48 -3.77 -14.33
N ALA A 111 -1.17 -4.35 -15.49
CA ALA A 111 -1.44 -3.73 -16.78
C ALA A 111 -2.94 -3.50 -17.00
N SER A 112 -3.79 -4.53 -16.82
CA SER A 112 -5.24 -4.42 -17.00
C SER A 112 -5.89 -3.40 -16.07
N LEU A 113 -5.43 -3.32 -14.81
CA LEU A 113 -5.86 -2.29 -13.87
C LEU A 113 -5.57 -0.89 -14.43
N ILE A 114 -4.35 -0.67 -14.93
CA ILE A 114 -3.95 0.64 -15.46
C ILE A 114 -4.71 0.96 -16.73
N GLU A 115 -4.97 -0.03 -17.59
CA GLU A 115 -5.76 0.18 -18.80
C GLU A 115 -7.17 0.65 -18.46
N ALA A 116 -7.80 0.07 -17.44
CA ALA A 116 -9.10 0.50 -16.92
C ALA A 116 -9.02 1.91 -16.30
N ALA A 117 -7.95 2.21 -15.56
CA ALA A 117 -7.72 3.52 -14.97
C ALA A 117 -7.59 4.62 -16.03
N ILE A 118 -6.84 4.38 -17.12
CA ILE A 118 -6.70 5.31 -18.25
C ILE A 118 -8.05 5.51 -18.96
N ALA A 119 -8.86 4.46 -19.07
CA ALA A 119 -10.19 4.52 -19.69
C ALA A 119 -11.23 5.28 -18.82
N GLY A 120 -10.91 5.57 -17.56
CA GLY A 120 -11.70 6.43 -16.69
C GLY A 120 -12.46 5.68 -15.59
N ARG A 121 -13.21 6.44 -14.77
CA ARG A 121 -13.83 5.95 -13.53
C ARG A 121 -14.78 4.78 -13.78
N THR A 122 -15.62 4.84 -14.80
CA THR A 122 -16.58 3.77 -15.12
C THR A 122 -15.88 2.46 -15.49
N ALA A 123 -14.83 2.54 -16.32
CA ALA A 123 -14.04 1.36 -16.69
C ALA A 123 -13.33 0.75 -15.48
N LEU A 124 -12.76 1.59 -14.60
CA LEU A 124 -12.16 1.14 -13.36
C LEU A 124 -13.16 0.50 -12.38
N ILE A 125 -14.38 1.04 -12.27
CA ILE A 125 -15.45 0.43 -11.48
C ILE A 125 -15.81 -0.97 -12.02
N ASN A 126 -15.94 -1.11 -13.35
CA ASN A 126 -16.25 -2.40 -13.96
C ASN A 126 -15.11 -3.41 -13.75
N PHE A 127 -13.85 -2.97 -13.90
CA PHE A 127 -12.68 -3.79 -13.58
C PHE A 127 -12.72 -4.31 -12.13
N ILE A 128 -13.07 -3.46 -11.16
CA ILE A 128 -13.20 -3.89 -9.75
C ILE A 128 -14.34 -4.91 -9.58
N ARG A 129 -15.49 -4.70 -10.23
CA ARG A 129 -16.66 -5.59 -10.14
C ARG A 129 -16.39 -6.99 -10.71
N GLU A 130 -15.62 -7.07 -11.77
CA GLU A 130 -15.30 -8.32 -12.47
C GLU A 130 -14.19 -9.11 -11.75
N ASP A 131 -13.34 -8.45 -10.96
CA ASP A 131 -12.30 -9.11 -10.17
C ASP A 131 -12.84 -9.60 -8.81
N SER A 132 -13.12 -10.90 -8.72
CA SER A 132 -13.59 -11.55 -7.48
C SER A 132 -12.67 -11.32 -6.27
N SER A 133 -11.35 -11.17 -6.48
CA SER A 133 -10.39 -10.93 -5.41
C SER A 133 -10.48 -9.50 -4.89
N LEU A 134 -10.74 -8.52 -5.76
CA LEU A 134 -10.99 -7.14 -5.35
C LEU A 134 -12.36 -7.01 -4.68
N MET A 135 -13.40 -7.60 -5.27
CA MET A 135 -14.76 -7.59 -4.71
C MET A 135 -14.84 -8.20 -3.31
N ARG A 136 -14.03 -9.21 -3.01
CA ARG A 136 -13.94 -9.79 -1.66
C ARG A 136 -13.64 -8.75 -0.57
N TYR A 137 -12.83 -7.73 -0.88
CA TYR A 137 -12.47 -6.68 0.08
C TYR A 137 -13.21 -5.36 -0.15
N GLU A 138 -14.01 -5.27 -1.21
CA GLU A 138 -14.73 -4.05 -1.56
C GLU A 138 -15.67 -3.52 -0.46
N PRO A 139 -16.39 -4.37 0.32
CA PRO A 139 -17.25 -3.90 1.41
C PRO A 139 -16.53 -3.08 2.49
N THR A 140 -15.22 -3.27 2.67
CA THR A 140 -14.42 -2.51 3.66
C THR A 140 -13.53 -1.46 3.01
N ARG A 141 -13.26 -1.58 1.70
CA ARG A 141 -12.41 -0.65 0.93
C ARG A 141 -13.20 0.52 0.32
N HIS A 142 -14.47 0.31 -0.03
CA HIS A 142 -15.37 1.33 -0.58
C HIS A 142 -14.84 2.07 -1.84
N ARG A 143 -14.00 1.43 -2.65
CA ARG A 143 -13.41 2.03 -3.87
C ARG A 143 -14.46 2.39 -4.91
N ILE A 144 -15.45 1.53 -5.14
CA ILE A 144 -16.53 1.78 -6.12
C ILE A 144 -17.31 3.02 -5.71
N ARG A 145 -17.72 3.10 -4.44
CA ARG A 145 -18.43 4.28 -3.89
C ARG A 145 -17.57 5.53 -4.00
N TYR A 146 -16.27 5.42 -3.74
CA TYR A 146 -15.34 6.54 -3.86
C TYR A 146 -15.20 7.05 -5.30
N LEU A 147 -15.27 6.17 -6.31
CA LEU A 147 -15.17 6.51 -7.73
C LEU A 147 -16.45 7.09 -8.34
N GLN A 148 -17.59 7.03 -7.63
CA GLN A 148 -18.85 7.65 -8.08
C GLN A 148 -18.81 9.18 -8.00
#